data_AF-A0A0D3H863-F1
#
_entry.id   AF-A0A0D3H863-F1
#
_cell.length_a   1.000
_cell.length_b   1.000
_cell.length_c   1.000
_cell.angle_alpha   90.00
_cell.angle_beta   90.00
_cell.angle_gamma   90.00
#
_symmetry.space_group_name_H-M   'P 1'
#
loop_
_entity.id
_entity.type
_entity.pdbx_description
1 polymer ?
#
loop_
_entity_poly.entity_id
_entity_poly.type
_entity_poly.pdbx_seq_one_letter_code
_entity_poly.pdbx_strand_id
1 'polypeptide(L)' 'MAGQVDLAELDGPFVKLRLKGKFWHTRATVLARIGNYLKNRIPEILEVEIEDEKQLDDSPAAF' A
#
# COMPACT_ATOMS: atom_id res chain seq x y z
N MET A 1 12.91 -9.94 8.55
CA MET A 1 12.44 -9.60 7.19
C MET A 1 11.54 -8.38 7.29
N ALA A 2 11.69 -7.42 6.38
CA ALA A 2 10.78 -6.27 6.29
C ALA A 2 9.51 -6.66 5.52
N GLY A 3 8.40 -5.95 5.75
CA GLY A 3 7.16 -6.15 5.00
C GLY A 3 7.33 -5.90 3.50
N GLN A 4 6.45 -6.51 2.70
CA GLN A 4 6.49 -6.49 1.24
C GLN A 4 5.27 -5.75 0.68
N VAL A 5 5.50 -4.97 -0.37
CA VAL A 5 4.46 -4.26 -1.13
C VAL A 5 4.51 -4.76 -2.56
N ASP A 6 3.40 -5.29 -3.05
CA ASP A 6 3.24 -5.73 -4.43
C ASP A 6 2.22 -4.82 -5.15
N LEU A 7 2.40 -4.62 -6.46
CA LEU A 7 1.36 -4.04 -7.31
C LEU A 7 0.26 -5.09 -7.52
N ALA A 8 -0.98 -4.76 -7.16
CA ALA A 8 -2.13 -5.65 -7.35
C ALA A 8 -2.86 -5.34 -8.67
N GLU A 9 -3.12 -4.05 -8.91
CA GLU A 9 -3.86 -3.58 -10.09
C GLU A 9 -3.39 -2.18 -10.48
N LEU A 10 -3.39 -1.91 -11.79
CA LEU A 10 -3.19 -0.59 -12.35
C LEU A 10 -4.30 -0.33 -13.37
N ASP A 11 -5.18 0.62 -13.08
CA ASP A 11 -6.27 1.04 -13.95
C ASP A 11 -6.16 2.55 -14.20
N GLY A 12 -5.54 2.91 -15.32
CA GLY A 12 -5.25 4.31 -15.66
C GLY A 12 -4.52 5.04 -14.51
N PRO A 13 -5.08 6.13 -13.95
CA PRO A 13 -4.47 6.88 -12.87
C PRO A 13 -4.68 6.27 -11.47
N PHE A 14 -5.33 5.11 -11.35
CA PHE A 14 -5.64 4.42 -10.09
C PHE A 14 -4.72 3.23 -9.88
N VAL A 15 -4.09 3.16 -8.71
CA VAL A 15 -3.16 2.08 -8.34
C VAL A 15 -3.71 1.33 -7.13
N LYS A 16 -3.83 0.01 -7.21
CA LYS A 16 -4.05 -0.83 -6.02
C LYS A 16 -2.80 -1.59 -5.65
N LEU A 17 -2.48 -1.55 -4.37
CA LEU A 17 -1.34 -2.24 -3.77
C LEU A 17 -1.81 -3.41 -2.91
N ARG A 18 -0.91 -4.38 -2.73
CA ARG A 18 -1.06 -5.47 -1.78
C ARG A 18 0.07 -5.41 -0.76
N LEU A 19 -0.27 -5.40 0.52
CA LEU A 19 0.69 -5.41 1.62
C LEU A 19 0.79 -6.82 2.22
N LYS A 20 2.01 -7.30 2.44
CA LYS A 20 2.29 -8.62 3.00
C LYS A 20 3.33 -8.57 4.11
N GLY A 21 3.18 -9.48 5.07
CA GLY A 21 4.09 -9.63 6.20
C GLY A 21 4.03 -8.47 7.18
N LYS A 22 5.07 -8.35 8.00
CA LYS A 22 5.13 -7.41 9.12
C LYS A 22 5.93 -6.16 8.77
N PHE A 23 5.31 -5.00 8.98
CA PHE A 23 5.95 -3.71 8.86
C PHE A 23 6.35 -3.18 10.24
N TRP A 24 7.38 -2.32 10.28
CA TRP A 24 7.79 -1.60 11.49
C TRP A 24 6.84 -0.46 11.84
N HIS A 25 6.15 0.08 10.83
CA HIS A 25 5.12 1.09 10.97
C HIS A 25 3.75 0.46 10.75
N THR A 26 2.69 1.16 11.17
CA THR A 26 1.32 0.76 10.84
C THR A 26 1.15 0.68 9.32
N ARG A 27 0.41 -0.31 8.84
CA ARG A 27 0.19 -0.49 7.39
C ARG A 27 -0.50 0.72 6.76
N ALA A 28 -1.34 1.44 7.50
CA ALA A 28 -1.90 2.73 7.08
C ALA A 28 -0.81 3.79 6.83
N THR A 29 0.21 3.89 7.70
CA THR A 29 1.35 4.81 7.50
C THR A 29 2.19 4.40 6.29
N VAL A 30 2.37 3.09 6.09
CA VAL A 30 3.09 2.54 4.93
C VAL A 30 2.36 2.92 3.63
N LEU A 31 1.04 2.69 3.55
CA LEU A 31 0.23 3.05 2.40
C LEU A 31 0.32 4.55 2.08
N ALA A 32 0.17 5.42 3.09
CA ALA A 32 0.27 6.88 2.89
C ALA A 32 1.64 7.30 2.35
N ARG A 33 2.74 6.72 2.88
CA ARG A 33 4.10 7.04 2.41
C ARG A 33 4.34 6.57 0.99
N ILE A 34 3.85 5.38 0.63
CA ILE A 34 3.98 4.85 -0.73
C ILE A 34 3.12 5.66 -1.70
N GLY A 35 1.90 6.00 -1.30
CA GLY A 35 1.02 6.89 -2.08
C GLY A 35 1.70 8.22 -2.39
N ASN A 36 2.29 8.88 -1.39
CA ASN A 36 3.04 10.11 -1.59
C ASN A 36 4.26 9.91 -2.49
N TYR A 37 5.00 8.82 -2.32
CA TYR A 37 6.16 8.51 -3.15
C TYR A 37 5.78 8.31 -4.63
N LEU A 38 4.72 7.55 -4.90
CA LEU A 38 4.21 7.29 -6.24
C LEU A 38 3.73 8.57 -6.91
N LYS A 39 2.91 9.38 -6.24
CA LYS A 39 2.42 10.66 -6.77
C LYS A 39 3.54 11.66 -7.06
N ASN A 40 4.59 11.70 -6.23
CA ASN A 40 5.75 12.56 -6.46
C ASN A 40 6.59 12.11 -7.68
N ARG A 41 6.59 10.81 -8.00
CA ARG A 41 7.37 10.25 -9.11
C ARG A 41 6.57 10.20 -10.41
N ILE A 42 5.26 10.01 -10.31
CA ILE A 42 4.32 9.86 -11.42
C ILE A 42 3.11 10.75 -11.08
N PRO A 43 3.16 12.04 -11.44
CA PRO A 43 2.13 13.02 -11.11
C PRO A 43 0.74 12.69 -11.65
N GLU A 44 0.66 11.87 -12.71
CA GLU A 44 -0.59 11.40 -13.30
C GLU A 44 -1.35 10.40 -12.42
N ILE A 45 -0.72 9.82 -11.39
CA ILE A 45 -1.43 8.97 -10.41
C ILE A 45 -2.35 9.84 -9.57
N LEU A 46 -3.65 9.61 -9.67
CA LEU A 46 -4.66 10.31 -8.88
C LEU A 46 -4.84 9.65 -7.51
N GLU A 47 -4.86 8.32 -7.46
CA GLU A 47 -5.20 7.59 -6.24
C GLU A 47 -4.39 6.30 -6.08
N VAL A 48 -4.09 5.98 -4.83
CA VAL A 48 -3.38 4.77 -4.44
C VAL A 48 -4.14 4.15 -3.27
N GLU A 49 -4.69 2.97 -3.50
CA GLU A 49 -5.53 2.24 -2.56
C GLU A 49 -4.92 0.87 -2.22
N ILE A 50 -5.49 0.23 -1.21
CA ILE A 50 -5.20 -1.16 -0.87
C ILE A 50 -6.20 -2.07 -1.58
N GLU A 51 -5.75 -3.23 -2.07
CA GLU A 51 -6.63 -4.20 -2.74
C GLU A 51 -7.72 -4.76 -1.82
N ASP A 52 -7.43 -4.94 -0.52
CA ASP A 52 -8.37 -5.36 0.51
C ASP A 52 -8.10 -4.58 1.79
N GLU A 53 -9.13 -3.90 2.31
CA GLU A 53 -9.06 -3.11 3.55
C GLU A 53 -8.58 -3.92 4.75
N LYS A 54 -8.85 -5.24 4.78
CA LYS A 54 -8.36 -6.13 5.85
C LYS A 54 -6.84 -6.18 5.91
N GLN A 55 -6.16 -5.88 4.81
CA GLN A 55 -4.71 -5.79 4.81
C GLN A 55 -4.21 -4.61 5.64
N LEU A 56 -5.04 -3.63 5.99
CA LEU A 56 -4.65 -2.55 6.90
C LEU A 56 -4.75 -2.94 8.39
N ASP A 57 -5.18 -4.17 8.69
CA ASP A 57 -5.14 -4.69 10.07
C ASP A 57 -3.70 -4.94 10.52
N ASP A 58 -3.30 -4.24 11.58
CA ASP A 58 -2.00 -4.33 12.23
C ASP A 58 -2.02 -5.33 13.43
N SER A 59 -3.06 -6.15 13.57
CA SER A 59 -3.16 -7.17 14.62
C SER A 59 -2.26 -8.39 14.36
N PRO A 60 -1.71 -9.05 15.40
CA PRO A 60 -0.88 -10.25 15.24
C PRO A 60 -1.50 -11.40 14.44
N ALA A 61 -2.83 -11.44 14.33
CA ALA A 61 -3.55 -12.46 13.57
C ALA A 61 -3.62 -12.16 12.06
N ALA A 62 -3.23 -10.95 11.63
CA ALA A 62 -3.35 -10.46 10.26
C ALA A 62 -2.06 -10.56 9.42
N PHE A 63 -1.03 -11.28 9.92
CA PHE A 63 0.25 -11.46 9.23
C PHE A 63 0.83 -12.86 9.35
#